data_AF-A0A7J8FNB9-F1
#
_entry.id   AF-A0A7J8FNB9-F1
#
_cell.length_a   1.000
_cell.length_b   1.000
_cell.length_c   1.000
_cell.angle_alpha   90.00
_cell.angle_beta   90.00
_cell.angle_gamma   90.00
#
_symmetry.space_group_name_H-M   'P 1'
#
loop_
_entity.id
_entity.type
_entity.pdbx_description
1 polymer ?
#
loop_
_entity_poly.entity_id
_entity_poly.type
_entity_poly.pdbx_seq_one_letter_code
_entity_poly.pdbx_strand_id
1 'polypeptide(L)'
;MVPIHSSASVGSSVLGSTLPQHMLRLLQPGPKLNPGVAVEFAWCLHYIICSQVNNALLITHGALSTLGLLLLDLAGAVQRSEDAGLELLVCPVFRCLSNLLTETAAEAVEGQMQLRDERVVAALFILLQFFLQKQPSLLPEGLWLLNNLTGMHHNLSRP
;
A
#
# COMPACT_ATOMS: atom_id res chain seq x y z
N MET A 1 14.01 30.57 20.98
CA MET A 1 13.03 29.48 21.11
C MET A 1 12.27 29.41 19.80
N VAL A 2 12.64 28.51 18.90
CA VAL A 2 11.96 28.32 17.61
C VAL A 2 10.61 27.64 17.91
N PRO A 3 9.49 28.09 17.34
CA PRO A 3 8.22 27.41 17.56
C PRO A 3 8.30 26.04 16.91
N ILE A 4 8.20 24.98 17.70
CA ILE A 4 7.99 23.64 17.18
C ILE A 4 6.54 23.63 16.70
N HIS A 5 6.31 23.86 15.41
CA HIS A 5 5.04 23.50 14.80
C HIS A 5 4.82 22.00 15.08
N SER A 6 3.78 21.68 15.85
CA SER A 6 3.46 20.28 16.16
C SER A 6 3.31 19.51 14.85
N SER A 7 4.06 18.42 14.69
CA SER A 7 4.06 17.55 13.50
C SER A 7 2.65 17.10 13.09
N ALA A 8 1.73 17.03 14.07
CA ALA A 8 0.30 16.77 13.86
C ALA A 8 -0.40 17.83 12.98
N SER A 9 0.02 19.09 13.04
CA SER A 9 -0.59 20.19 12.26
C SER A 9 -0.27 20.11 10.76
N VAL A 10 0.93 19.65 10.42
CA VAL A 10 1.38 19.50 9.02
C VAL A 10 0.75 18.27 8.38
N GLY A 11 0.75 17.12 9.08
CA GLY A 11 0.09 15.89 8.60
C GLY A 11 -1.40 16.09 8.32
N SER A 12 -2.10 16.75 9.26
CA SER A 12 -3.52 17.11 9.09
C SER A 12 -3.76 18.06 7.90
N SER A 13 -2.88 19.04 7.68
CA SER A 13 -2.97 19.96 6.53
C SER A 13 -2.73 19.27 5.19
N VAL A 14 -1.78 18.34 5.12
CA VAL A 14 -1.50 17.54 3.91
C VAL A 14 -2.68 16.65 3.56
N LEU A 15 -3.27 15.99 4.56
CA LEU A 15 -4.45 15.14 4.38
C LEU A 15 -5.71 15.90 3.98
N GLY A 16 -5.89 17.11 4.53
CA GLY A 16 -6.98 18.02 4.14
C GLY A 16 -6.82 18.63 2.75
N SER A 17 -5.68 18.43 2.09
CA SER A 17 -5.44 18.91 0.73
C SER A 17 -5.87 17.87 -0.32
N THR A 18 -5.87 18.26 -1.60
CA THR A 18 -6.12 17.33 -2.70
C THR A 18 -4.92 16.43 -3.01
N LEU A 19 -3.78 16.60 -2.33
CA LEU A 19 -2.53 15.92 -2.66
C LEU A 19 -2.62 14.38 -2.55
N PRO A 20 -3.13 13.78 -1.46
CA PRO A 20 -3.20 12.31 -1.36
C PRO A 20 -4.07 11.69 -2.46
N GLN A 21 -5.18 12.34 -2.81
CA GLN A 21 -6.05 11.90 -3.90
C GLN A 21 -5.36 11.97 -5.28
N HIS A 22 -4.55 13.00 -5.51
CA HIS A 22 -3.77 13.11 -6.75
C HIS A 22 -2.69 12.03 -6.80
N MET A 23 -1.99 11.79 -5.70
CA MET A 23 -0.98 10.73 -5.62
C MET A 23 -1.58 9.35 -5.88
N LEU A 24 -2.74 9.04 -5.28
CA LEU A 24 -3.46 7.79 -5.55
C LEU A 24 -3.84 7.68 -7.03
N ARG A 25 -4.45 8.70 -7.64
CA ARG A 25 -4.77 8.67 -9.08
C ARG A 25 -3.54 8.42 -9.96
N LEU A 26 -2.42 9.02 -9.59
CA LEU A 26 -1.16 8.88 -10.31
C LEU A 26 -0.59 7.45 -10.17
N LEU A 27 -0.74 6.82 -9.01
CA LEU A 27 -0.31 5.44 -8.76
C LEU A 27 -1.21 4.36 -9.39
N GLN A 28 -2.34 4.71 -10.01
CA GLN A 28 -3.17 3.73 -10.71
C GLN A 28 -2.43 3.13 -11.91
N PRO A 29 -2.59 1.83 -12.21
CA PRO A 29 -2.06 1.23 -13.43
C PRO A 29 -2.59 1.96 -14.67
N GLY A 30 -1.71 2.42 -15.55
CA GLY A 30 -2.04 3.31 -16.66
C GLY A 30 -0.80 3.71 -17.48
N PRO A 31 -0.83 4.79 -18.31
CA PRO A 31 0.38 5.30 -18.94
C PRO A 31 1.45 5.52 -17.87
N LYS A 32 2.53 4.73 -17.95
CA LYS A 32 3.47 4.57 -16.84
C LYS A 32 4.00 5.95 -16.42
N LEU A 33 3.70 6.34 -15.19
CA LEU A 33 4.51 7.35 -14.51
C LEU A 33 5.97 6.94 -14.61
N ASN A 34 6.84 7.94 -14.60
CA ASN A 34 8.25 7.68 -14.40
C ASN A 34 8.40 6.81 -13.13
N PRO A 35 9.07 5.64 -13.18
CA PRO A 35 9.20 4.74 -12.04
C PRO A 35 9.73 5.43 -10.78
N GLY A 36 10.66 6.38 -10.92
CA GLY A 36 11.15 7.18 -9.80
C GLY A 36 10.06 8.03 -9.15
N VAL A 37 9.16 8.62 -9.94
CA VAL A 37 8.03 9.40 -9.39
C VAL A 37 7.04 8.50 -8.65
N ALA A 38 6.77 7.30 -9.19
CA ALA A 38 5.92 6.32 -8.52
C ALA A 38 6.52 5.87 -7.18
N VAL A 39 7.83 5.66 -7.12
CA VAL A 39 8.56 5.36 -5.87
C VAL A 39 8.37 6.47 -4.85
N GLU A 40 8.61 7.73 -5.21
CA GLU A 40 8.45 8.88 -4.30
C GLU A 40 7.00 9.04 -3.79
N PHE A 41 6.01 8.85 -4.66
CA PHE A 41 4.61 8.90 -4.23
C PHE A 41 4.24 7.75 -3.30
N ALA A 42 4.73 6.53 -3.54
CA ALA A 42 4.49 5.40 -2.65
C ALA A 42 5.13 5.62 -1.27
N TRP A 43 6.36 6.13 -1.21
CA TRP A 43 7.01 6.48 0.05
C TRP A 43 6.32 7.63 0.78
N CYS A 44 5.88 8.65 0.05
CA CYS A 44 5.14 9.76 0.65
C CYS A 44 3.79 9.27 1.23
N LEU A 45 3.05 8.41 0.51
CA LEU A 45 1.86 7.77 1.05
C LEU A 45 2.17 6.92 2.29
N HIS A 46 3.28 6.17 2.28
CA HIS A 46 3.71 5.40 3.45
C HIS A 46 3.87 6.29 4.69
N TYR A 47 4.55 7.43 4.56
CA TYR A 47 4.72 8.36 5.68
C TYR A 47 3.39 8.97 6.15
N ILE A 48 2.49 9.31 5.22
CA ILE A 48 1.16 9.81 5.57
C ILE A 48 0.38 8.74 6.34
N ILE A 49 0.34 7.50 5.86
CA ILE A 49 -0.36 6.39 6.50
C ILE A 49 0.23 6.10 7.89
N CYS A 50 1.56 6.05 8.01
CA CYS A 50 2.23 5.85 9.30
C CYS A 50 2.04 7.01 10.28
N SER A 51 1.65 8.21 9.82
CA SER A 51 1.31 9.31 10.72
C SER A 51 0.01 9.06 11.48
N GLN A 52 -0.79 8.06 11.06
CA GLN A 52 -2.04 7.65 11.71
C GLN A 52 -3.11 8.77 11.74
N VAL A 53 -2.92 9.82 10.95
CA VAL A 53 -3.89 10.91 10.83
C VAL A 53 -4.90 10.50 9.75
N ASN A 54 -6.13 10.20 10.15
CA ASN A 54 -7.29 10.01 9.25
C ASN A 54 -7.09 9.04 8.08
N ASN A 55 -6.56 7.84 8.34
CA ASN A 55 -6.41 6.80 7.32
C ASN A 55 -7.76 6.32 6.75
N ALA A 56 -8.85 6.46 7.52
CA ALA A 56 -10.21 6.25 7.03
C ALA A 56 -10.51 7.08 5.77
N LEU A 57 -10.12 8.36 5.74
CA LEU A 57 -10.29 9.22 4.56
C LEU A 57 -9.51 8.73 3.33
N LEU A 58 -8.27 8.25 3.53
CA LEU A 58 -7.47 7.67 2.45
C LEU A 58 -8.13 6.41 1.87
N ILE A 59 -8.74 5.60 2.73
CA ILE A 59 -9.47 4.41 2.32
C ILE A 59 -10.73 4.80 1.53
N THR A 60 -11.50 5.80 1.98
CA THR A 60 -12.62 6.36 1.22
C THR A 60 -12.18 6.92 -0.14
N HIS A 61 -10.94 7.41 -0.25
CA HIS A 61 -10.34 7.83 -1.53
C HIS A 61 -9.81 6.68 -2.39
N GLY A 62 -10.03 5.42 -2.00
CA GLY A 62 -9.64 4.25 -2.78
C GLY A 62 -8.17 3.88 -2.64
N ALA A 63 -7.54 4.18 -1.50
CA ALA A 63 -6.14 3.79 -1.27
C ALA A 63 -5.93 2.27 -1.37
N LEU A 64 -6.78 1.47 -0.72
CA LEU A 64 -6.68 0.00 -0.76
C LEU A 64 -6.83 -0.54 -2.18
N SER A 65 -7.84 -0.07 -2.94
CA SER A 65 -8.08 -0.53 -4.30
C SER A 65 -6.95 -0.15 -5.25
N THR A 66 -6.47 1.09 -5.15
CA THR A 66 -5.39 1.60 -6.00
C THR A 66 -4.08 0.86 -5.74
N LEU A 67 -3.71 0.67 -4.47
CA LEU A 67 -2.48 -0.06 -4.10
C LEU A 67 -2.60 -1.55 -4.44
N GLY A 68 -3.79 -2.14 -4.33
CA GLY A 68 -4.06 -3.51 -4.78
C GLY A 68 -3.89 -3.69 -6.29
N LEU A 69 -4.44 -2.77 -7.09
CA LEU A 69 -4.25 -2.76 -8.54
C LEU A 69 -2.78 -2.56 -8.94
N LEU A 70 -2.07 -1.67 -8.25
CA LEU A 70 -0.63 -1.49 -8.45
C LEU A 70 0.14 -2.77 -8.13
N LEU A 71 -0.25 -3.51 -7.09
CA LEU A 71 0.37 -4.79 -6.77
C LEU A 71 0.21 -5.83 -7.89
N LEU A 72 -0.97 -5.88 -8.53
CA LEU A 72 -1.22 -6.74 -9.69
C LEU A 72 -0.30 -6.36 -10.87
N ASP A 73 -0.15 -5.06 -11.15
CA ASP A 73 0.72 -4.58 -12.24
C ASP A 73 2.19 -4.92 -11.98
N LEU A 74 2.67 -4.75 -10.74
CA LEU A 74 4.03 -5.11 -10.32
C LEU A 74 4.30 -6.61 -10.47
N ALA A 75 3.35 -7.47 -10.07
CA ALA A 75 3.46 -8.90 -10.30
C ALA A 75 3.48 -9.25 -11.80
N GLY A 76 2.69 -8.54 -12.61
CA GLY A 76 2.73 -8.66 -14.07
C GLY A 76 4.08 -8.24 -14.65
N ALA A 77 4.71 -7.20 -14.12
CA ALA A 77 6.05 -6.77 -14.53
C ALA A 77 7.11 -7.84 -14.25
N VAL A 78 7.07 -8.47 -13.06
CA VAL A 78 7.91 -9.63 -12.73
C VAL A 78 7.74 -10.76 -13.75
N GLN A 79 6.50 -11.11 -14.09
CA GLN A 79 6.23 -12.18 -15.06
C GLN A 79 6.74 -11.86 -16.47
N ARG A 80 6.77 -10.58 -16.85
CA ARG A 80 7.35 -10.11 -18.12
C ARG A 80 8.87 -9.91 -18.05
N SER A 81 9.51 -10.23 -16.92
CA SER A 81 10.93 -9.94 -16.66
C SER A 81 11.29 -8.44 -16.74
N GLU A 82 10.32 -7.56 -16.49
CA GLU A 82 10.50 -6.11 -16.35
C GLU A 82 10.86 -5.78 -14.88
N ASP A 83 11.94 -6.38 -14.36
CA ASP A 83 12.20 -6.46 -12.92
C ASP A 83 13.11 -5.36 -12.34
N ALA A 84 13.64 -4.47 -13.20
CA ALA A 84 14.58 -3.44 -12.81
C ALA A 84 13.97 -2.42 -11.84
N GLY A 85 14.49 -2.38 -10.60
CA GLY A 85 14.12 -1.39 -9.59
C GLY A 85 12.75 -1.61 -8.95
N LEU A 86 12.09 -2.75 -9.21
CA LEU A 86 10.78 -3.07 -8.62
C LEU A 86 10.82 -3.08 -7.09
N GLU A 87 11.93 -3.48 -6.49
CA GLU A 87 12.13 -3.50 -5.04
C GLU A 87 11.90 -2.14 -4.37
N LEU A 88 12.23 -1.05 -5.08
CA LEU A 88 12.08 0.32 -4.58
C LEU A 88 10.61 0.74 -4.43
N LEU A 89 9.73 0.17 -5.27
CA LEU A 89 8.30 0.47 -5.29
C LEU A 89 7.48 -0.56 -4.52
N VAL A 90 7.83 -1.85 -4.57
CA VAL A 90 7.06 -2.89 -3.88
C VAL A 90 7.14 -2.73 -2.37
N CYS A 91 8.30 -2.37 -1.82
CA CYS A 91 8.47 -2.17 -0.38
C CYS A 91 7.46 -1.15 0.22
N PRO A 92 7.39 0.11 -0.27
CA PRO A 92 6.42 1.05 0.26
C PRO A 92 4.97 0.63 -0.02
N VAL A 93 4.68 -0.07 -1.13
CA VAL A 93 3.33 -0.59 -1.41
C VAL A 93 2.91 -1.65 -0.38
N PHE A 94 3.78 -2.63 -0.08
CA PHE A 94 3.55 -3.60 0.98
C PHE A 94 3.28 -2.91 2.32
N ARG A 95 4.14 -1.96 2.71
CA ARG A 95 3.98 -1.23 3.97
C ARG A 95 2.69 -0.43 4.02
N CYS A 96 2.29 0.24 2.93
CA CYS A 96 1.03 0.98 2.88
C CYS A 96 -0.17 0.06 3.08
N LEU A 97 -0.24 -1.05 2.31
CA LEU A 97 -1.33 -2.01 2.40
C LEU A 97 -1.41 -2.63 3.80
N SER A 98 -0.28 -3.06 4.37
CA SER A 98 -0.24 -3.68 5.69
C SER A 98 -0.71 -2.73 6.80
N ASN A 99 -0.28 -1.46 6.78
CA ASN A 99 -0.72 -0.48 7.77
C ASN A 99 -2.23 -0.20 7.66
N LEU A 100 -2.72 0.08 6.45
CA LEU A 100 -4.15 0.33 6.24
C LEU A 100 -5.02 -0.88 6.63
N LEU A 101 -4.56 -2.11 6.37
CA LEU A 101 -5.27 -3.32 6.80
C LEU A 101 -5.27 -3.51 8.32
N THR A 102 -4.24 -3.03 9.03
CA THR A 102 -4.15 -3.13 10.49
C THR A 102 -5.18 -2.22 11.18
N GLU A 103 -5.40 -1.03 10.65
CA GLU A 103 -6.28 -0.02 11.26
C GLU A 103 -7.76 -0.19 10.88
N THR A 104 -8.05 -0.93 9.81
CA THR A 104 -9.40 -1.08 9.27
C THR A 104 -10.26 -2.12 9.95
N ALA A 105 -9.79 -2.74 11.03
CA ALA A 105 -10.57 -3.72 11.79
C ALA A 105 -11.90 -3.19 12.37
N ALA A 106 -12.17 -1.88 12.33
CA ALA A 106 -13.38 -1.28 12.86
C ALA A 106 -14.37 -0.67 11.83
N GLU A 107 -13.96 -0.14 10.66
CA GLU A 107 -14.83 0.81 9.92
C GLU A 107 -14.86 0.72 8.38
N ALA A 108 -14.08 -0.15 7.71
CA ALA A 108 -14.00 -0.15 6.24
C ALA A 108 -14.13 -1.54 5.58
N VAL A 109 -15.34 -2.09 5.62
CA VAL A 109 -15.67 -3.42 5.06
C VAL A 109 -15.48 -3.48 3.53
N GLU A 110 -15.82 -2.42 2.80
CA GLU A 110 -15.84 -2.43 1.32
C GLU A 110 -14.43 -2.40 0.70
N GLY A 111 -13.52 -1.60 1.24
CA GLY A 111 -12.12 -1.53 0.78
C GLY A 111 -11.33 -2.80 1.12
N GLN A 112 -11.64 -3.46 2.23
CA GLN A 112 -11.06 -4.75 2.60
C GLN A 112 -11.53 -5.87 1.68
N MET A 113 -12.81 -5.89 1.31
CA MET A 113 -13.38 -6.93 0.46
C MET A 113 -12.74 -6.95 -0.94
N GLN A 114 -12.30 -5.79 -1.45
CA GLN A 114 -11.59 -5.69 -2.73
C GLN A 114 -10.16 -6.25 -2.69
N LEU A 115 -9.47 -6.20 -1.54
CA LEU A 115 -8.13 -6.81 -1.39
C LEU A 115 -8.17 -8.31 -1.10
N ARG A 116 -9.35 -8.86 -0.81
CA ARG A 116 -9.59 -10.31 -0.69
C ARG A 116 -9.80 -10.98 -2.05
N ASP A 117 -9.70 -10.23 -3.13
CA ASP A 117 -9.65 -10.77 -4.47
C ASP A 117 -8.47 -11.75 -4.59
N GLU A 118 -8.75 -12.97 -5.03
CA GLU A 118 -7.74 -14.03 -5.23
C GLU A 118 -6.57 -13.56 -6.11
N ARG A 119 -6.82 -12.60 -7.02
CA ARG A 119 -5.79 -12.00 -7.87
C ARG A 119 -4.74 -11.25 -7.06
N VAL A 120 -5.14 -10.52 -6.02
CA VAL A 120 -4.20 -9.77 -5.15
C VAL A 120 -3.33 -10.73 -4.36
N VAL A 121 -3.93 -11.80 -3.84
CA VAL A 121 -3.20 -12.86 -3.13
C VAL A 121 -2.22 -13.56 -4.08
N ALA A 122 -2.65 -13.90 -5.29
CA ALA A 122 -1.77 -14.49 -6.32
C ALA A 122 -0.61 -13.56 -6.68
N ALA A 123 -0.86 -12.26 -6.87
CA ALA A 123 0.19 -11.27 -7.11
C ALA A 123 1.19 -11.16 -5.97
N LEU A 124 0.71 -11.20 -4.72
CA LEU A 124 1.58 -11.25 -3.54
C LEU A 124 2.48 -12.50 -3.56
N PHE A 125 1.95 -13.68 -3.88
CA PHE A 125 2.75 -14.91 -4.01
C PHE A 125 3.81 -14.80 -5.11
N ILE A 126 3.47 -14.27 -6.28
CA ILE A 126 4.42 -14.05 -7.38
C ILE A 126 5.59 -13.17 -6.91
N LEU A 127 5.29 -12.05 -6.24
CA LEU A 127 6.28 -11.13 -5.72
C LEU A 127 7.14 -11.77 -4.61
N LEU A 128 6.54 -12.53 -3.69
CA LEU A 128 7.28 -13.26 -2.66
C LEU A 128 8.26 -14.28 -3.25
N GLN A 129 7.83 -15.05 -4.25
CA GLN A 129 8.71 -16.00 -4.95
C GLN A 129 9.86 -15.29 -5.67
N PHE A 130 9.58 -14.15 -6.31
CA PHE A 130 10.59 -13.32 -6.94
C PHE A 130 11.61 -12.79 -5.93
N PHE A 131 11.17 -12.19 -4.82
CA PHE A 131 12.07 -11.63 -3.81
C PHE A 131 12.82 -12.68 -3.01
N LEU A 132 12.27 -13.89 -2.85
CA LEU A 132 12.99 -15.01 -2.26
C LEU A 132 14.31 -15.29 -2.99
N GLN A 133 14.35 -15.08 -4.31
CA GLN A 133 15.55 -15.31 -5.12
C GLN A 133 16.40 -14.06 -5.29
N LYS A 134 15.78 -12.88 -5.42
CA LYS A 134 16.45 -11.65 -5.87
C LYS A 134 16.79 -10.69 -4.73
N GLN A 135 15.91 -10.55 -3.73
CA GLN A 135 16.06 -9.58 -2.64
C GLN A 135 15.36 -10.09 -1.36
N PRO A 136 15.91 -11.10 -0.66
CA PRO A 136 15.24 -11.76 0.47
C PRO A 136 14.91 -10.81 1.64
N SER A 137 15.59 -9.67 1.74
CA SER A 137 15.33 -8.66 2.77
C SER A 137 13.94 -8.00 2.65
N LEU A 138 13.25 -8.12 1.51
CA LEU A 138 11.86 -7.66 1.35
C LEU A 138 10.79 -8.70 1.73
N LEU A 139 11.18 -9.97 1.95
CA LEU A 139 10.23 -11.00 2.37
C LEU A 139 9.45 -10.65 3.65
N PRO A 140 10.05 -10.06 4.69
CA PRO A 140 9.32 -9.70 5.90
C PRO A 140 8.12 -8.77 5.62
N GLU A 141 8.26 -7.81 4.71
CA GLU A 141 7.19 -6.87 4.37
C GLU A 141 6.01 -7.56 3.65
N GLY A 142 6.32 -8.46 2.71
CA GLY A 142 5.30 -9.23 2.02
C GLY A 142 4.63 -10.28 2.92
N LEU A 143 5.37 -10.90 3.84
CA LEU A 143 4.83 -11.82 4.84
C LEU A 143 3.94 -11.09 5.84
N TRP A 144 4.28 -9.87 6.23
CA TRP A 144 3.41 -9.05 7.07
C TRP A 144 2.08 -8.74 6.39
N LEU A 145 2.12 -8.38 5.10
CA LEU A 145 0.90 -8.19 4.31
C LEU A 145 0.07 -9.48 4.22
N LEU A 146 0.71 -10.61 3.94
CA LEU A 146 0.05 -11.92 3.88
C LEU A 146 -0.62 -12.28 5.22
N ASN A 147 0.07 -12.01 6.33
CA ASN A 147 -0.48 -12.25 7.67
C ASN A 147 -1.72 -11.39 7.93
N ASN A 148 -1.71 -10.12 7.53
CA ASN A 148 -2.88 -9.25 7.70
C ASN A 148 -4.07 -9.71 6.83
N LEU A 149 -3.82 -10.11 5.58
CA LEU A 149 -4.86 -10.62 4.68
C LEU A 149 -5.50 -11.92 5.21
N THR A 150 -4.72 -12.79 5.84
CA THR A 150 -5.19 -14.07 6.39
C THR A 150 -5.75 -13.96 7.81
N GLY A 151 -5.20 -13.07 8.64
CA GLY A 151 -5.66 -12.81 10.01
C GLY A 151 -7.09 -12.24 10.08
N MET A 152 -7.49 -11.45 9.07
CA MET A 152 -8.85 -10.94 8.95
C MET A 152 -9.91 -12.04 8.76
N HIS A 153 -9.53 -13.24 8.27
CA HIS A 153 -10.44 -14.37 8.14
C HIS A 153 -10.94 -14.90 9.50
N HIS A 154 -10.13 -14.74 10.56
CA HIS A 154 -10.47 -15.20 11.90
C HIS A 154 -11.45 -14.27 12.64
N ASN A 155 -11.47 -12.97 12.33
CA ASN A 155 -12.33 -12.01 13.02
C ASN A 155 -13.79 -12.00 12.50
N LEU A 156 -14.03 -12.39 11.24
CA LEU A 156 -15.38 -12.56 10.67
C LEU A 156 -16.03 -13.91 10.99
N SER A 157 -15.28 -14.85 11.58
CA SER A 157 -15.73 -16.22 11.89
C SER A 157 -15.96 -16.46 13.38
N ARG A 158 -15.83 -15.43 14.22
CA ARG A 158 -16.21 -15.50 15.64
C ARG A 158 -17.67 -15.07 15.79
N PRO A 159 -18.52 -15.90 16.43
CA PRO A 159 -19.92 -15.57 16.69
C PRO A 159 -20.08 -14.40 17.68
#